data_AF-A0A423KNF7-F1
#
_entry.id   AF-A0A423KNF7-F1
#
_cell.length_a   1.000
_cell.length_b   1.000
_cell.length_c   1.000
_cell.angle_alpha   90.00
_cell.angle_beta   90.00
_cell.angle_gamma   90.00
#
_symmetry.space_group_name_H-M   'P 1'
#
loop_
_entity.id
_entity.type
_entity.pdbx_description
1 polymer ?
#
loop_
_entity_poly.entity_id
_entity_poly.type
_entity_poly.pdbx_seq_one_letter_code
_entity_poly.pdbx_strand_id
1 'polypeptide(L)'
;MTLLKPLLRINQLLVLQGNHRAFDCLFHSGVNVVRGRNSSGKTTIMDLIAYSLGAENIRWKPEALKCSSTFVEIQLNAGVATLQREISTEIQRPISIFWGPLEAALQAGPGQWERYPFKRSEKKFSFSQAVFGALELPQAQGDGASNLTMHQLLRVLYADQPSVHSPIFRLDSFDSSLTREMIGGYLCGVYDDELYAAQLRIREVNKQLEKKISELRGIFSVLGRSGQTPDLDMASSRIPDLEAKRDALTQAYIALKETRTVTAKESGAALGKTDGLRKQLNSARKYESVLKDALASEEFDISDSKLFLNELNSRLQSLEESKDTRSLFSEISFHFCPSCLSEIKPGASDKHHCRLCTAELSDGGDSQVLRMKNEIQIQLKESSFLLSQKEQRVFQLQQDIPIASKEVKRLEKEYRSVSSTWSSDVETILEGHSRQLGALDEEIRQAYEQQKLSGVISELQKQRDLLQIELNGLQDTITTLESRQESRKVEVSKSVEKHMIRLLQLDLPLQPEFINPHTVSFDFVDNSVYVNGSKNFSESSAVVLRHIFHLALFTASMEMPFMRVPKFMMLDGIDDGGMEKERSHNLQEIIVSESKKYLVDYQIIFATSEINPSIESSDLVVGRYFNPEARSLDVVNLLN
;
A
#
# COMPACT_ATOMS: atom_id res chain seq x y z
N MET A 1 23.56 15.18 -13.61
CA MET A 1 23.70 13.72 -13.45
C MET A 1 22.40 13.08 -13.92
N THR A 2 22.30 11.76 -13.95
CA THR A 2 21.05 11.08 -14.35
C THR A 2 20.19 10.79 -13.13
N LEU A 3 18.88 11.06 -13.17
CA LEU A 3 17.99 10.77 -12.04
C LEU A 3 17.73 9.26 -11.94
N LEU A 4 18.35 8.59 -10.97
CA LEU A 4 18.02 7.20 -10.60
C LEU A 4 17.14 7.20 -9.34
N LYS A 5 15.86 6.85 -9.51
CA LYS A 5 14.90 6.72 -8.40
C LYS A 5 15.25 5.51 -7.53
N PRO A 6 14.90 5.50 -6.23
CA PRO A 6 14.37 6.62 -5.45
C PRO A 6 15.49 7.62 -5.06
N LEU A 7 15.32 8.90 -5.39
CA LEU A 7 16.19 9.98 -4.91
C LEU A 7 15.53 10.68 -3.72
N LEU A 8 16.20 10.63 -2.57
CA LEU A 8 16.00 11.54 -1.45
C LEU A 8 17.22 12.46 -1.38
N ARG A 9 17.03 13.77 -1.17
CA ARG A 9 18.11 14.72 -0.88
C ARG A 9 17.58 15.79 0.07
N ILE A 10 18.38 16.23 1.02
CA ILE A 10 18.11 17.42 1.84
C ILE A 10 18.67 18.64 1.11
N ASN A 11 17.86 19.69 1.00
CA ASN A 11 18.26 20.98 0.45
C ASN A 11 18.59 21.97 1.59
N GLN A 12 17.84 21.94 2.70
CA GLN A 12 18.04 22.84 3.85
C GLN A 12 17.53 22.21 5.15
N LEU A 13 18.24 22.43 6.26
CA LEU A 13 17.72 22.23 7.63
C LEU A 13 17.65 23.58 8.37
N LEU A 14 16.46 23.90 8.87
CA LEU A 14 16.19 25.03 9.75
C LEU A 14 15.68 24.52 11.10
N VAL A 15 16.24 25.01 12.20
CA VAL A 15 15.86 24.65 13.57
C VAL A 15 15.46 25.92 14.30
N LEU A 16 14.23 25.97 14.82
CA LEU A 16 13.70 27.14 15.50
C LEU A 16 13.62 26.95 17.02
N GLN A 17 13.82 28.05 17.73
CA GLN A 17 13.49 28.24 19.14
C GLN A 17 12.43 29.35 19.22
N GLY A 18 11.15 28.97 19.10
CA GLY A 18 10.08 29.93 18.86
C GLY A 18 10.29 30.63 17.52
N ASN A 19 10.56 31.94 17.55
CA ASN A 19 10.86 32.73 16.35
C ASN A 19 12.36 32.87 16.06
N HIS A 20 13.25 32.41 16.96
CA HIS A 20 14.70 32.49 16.77
C HIS A 20 15.21 31.33 15.90
N ARG A 21 16.14 31.60 14.96
CA ARG A 21 16.80 30.56 14.15
C ARG A 21 18.01 30.02 14.92
N ALA A 22 17.82 28.92 15.65
CA ALA A 22 18.88 28.28 16.43
C ALA A 22 19.89 27.52 15.54
N PHE A 23 19.48 27.06 14.37
CA PHE A 23 20.38 26.55 13.32
C PHE A 23 19.75 26.73 11.94
N ASP A 24 20.57 27.00 10.93
CA ASP A 24 20.16 27.15 9.55
C ASP A 24 21.34 26.72 8.65
N CYS A 25 21.12 25.74 7.76
CA CYS A 25 22.18 25.23 6.89
C CYS A 25 21.60 24.65 5.60
N LEU A 26 22.17 25.08 4.48
CA LEU A 26 21.95 24.49 3.15
C LEU A 26 22.78 23.21 2.97
N PHE A 27 22.30 22.32 2.11
CA PHE A 27 22.92 21.06 1.71
C PHE A 27 22.75 20.87 0.20
N HIS A 28 23.65 20.13 -0.44
CA HIS A 28 23.73 19.99 -1.91
C HIS A 28 23.79 18.52 -2.36
N SER A 29 23.67 18.29 -3.68
CA SER A 29 23.95 16.97 -4.29
C SER A 29 25.43 16.62 -4.10
N GLY A 30 25.78 15.35 -3.96
CA GLY A 30 27.14 14.89 -3.67
C GLY A 30 27.44 14.71 -2.18
N VAL A 31 28.72 14.82 -1.82
CA VAL A 31 29.20 14.66 -0.44
C VAL A 31 29.12 15.99 0.32
N ASN A 32 28.54 15.98 1.52
CA ASN A 32 28.35 17.13 2.40
C ASN A 32 29.03 16.83 3.74
N VAL A 33 29.93 17.70 4.20
CA VAL A 33 30.79 17.47 5.37
C VAL A 33 30.50 18.45 6.50
N VAL A 34 30.00 17.93 7.62
CA VAL A 34 29.69 18.68 8.86
C VAL A 34 30.88 18.57 9.82
N ARG A 35 31.67 19.64 9.94
CA ARG A 35 32.92 19.66 10.72
C ARG A 35 32.85 20.44 12.04
N GLY A 36 33.57 19.97 13.05
CA GLY A 36 33.68 20.67 14.34
C GLY A 36 34.23 19.82 15.48
N ARG A 37 34.80 20.48 16.50
CA ARG A 37 35.48 19.81 17.64
C ARG A 37 34.57 18.80 18.34
N ASN A 38 35.15 17.83 19.05
CA ASN A 38 34.36 16.91 19.85
C ASN A 38 33.52 17.63 20.92
N SER A 39 32.33 17.10 21.16
CA SER A 39 31.25 17.71 21.97
C SER A 39 30.69 19.07 21.50
N SER A 40 31.07 19.58 20.32
CA SER A 40 30.50 20.84 19.75
C SER A 40 29.08 20.71 19.17
N GLY A 41 28.61 19.47 18.94
CA GLY A 41 27.23 19.17 18.56
C GLY A 41 26.97 18.68 17.13
N LYS A 42 27.99 18.18 16.40
CA LYS A 42 27.85 17.56 15.06
C LYS A 42 26.73 16.52 14.99
N THR A 43 26.83 15.45 15.79
CA THR A 43 25.82 14.39 15.96
C THR A 43 24.43 14.94 16.28
N THR A 44 24.32 16.11 16.91
CA THR A 44 23.02 16.71 17.21
C THR A 44 22.36 17.31 15.97
N ILE A 45 23.13 17.77 14.98
CA ILE A 45 22.60 18.13 13.66
C ILE A 45 22.22 16.87 12.88
N MET A 46 23.04 15.81 12.93
CA MET A 46 22.71 14.51 12.31
C MET A 46 21.42 13.92 12.89
N ASP A 47 21.29 13.90 14.22
CA ASP A 47 20.08 13.47 14.93
C ASP A 47 18.85 14.34 14.59
N LEU A 48 19.01 15.67 14.46
CA LEU A 48 17.93 16.57 14.05
C LEU A 48 17.50 16.34 12.60
N ILE A 49 18.43 16.04 11.69
CA ILE A 49 18.13 15.61 10.32
C ILE A 49 17.29 14.31 10.37
N ALA A 50 17.81 13.27 11.02
CA ALA A 50 17.14 11.97 11.10
C ALA A 50 15.75 12.09 11.74
N TYR A 51 15.62 12.87 12.81
CA TYR A 51 14.33 13.14 13.46
C TYR A 51 13.33 13.82 12.51
N SER A 52 13.79 14.77 11.70
CA SER A 52 12.95 15.52 10.75
C SER A 52 12.47 14.65 9.59
N LEU A 53 13.30 13.70 9.14
CA LEU A 53 12.92 12.64 8.19
C LEU A 53 12.02 11.56 8.80
N GLY A 54 11.80 11.58 10.12
CA GLY A 54 10.87 10.71 10.83
C GLY A 54 11.48 9.55 11.61
N ALA A 55 12.77 9.60 11.93
CA ALA A 55 13.36 8.67 12.90
C ALA A 55 12.81 8.90 14.32
N GLU A 56 12.85 7.84 15.13
CA GLU A 56 12.49 7.81 16.54
C GLU A 56 13.70 7.44 17.41
N ASN A 57 13.51 7.42 18.74
CA ASN A 57 14.52 7.03 19.72
C ASN A 57 15.85 7.81 19.58
N ILE A 58 15.73 9.11 19.32
CA ILE A 58 16.84 10.06 19.26
C ILE A 58 17.35 10.35 20.67
N ARG A 59 18.67 10.36 20.86
CA ARG A 59 19.32 10.59 22.16
C ARG A 59 19.50 12.09 22.42
N TRP A 60 18.37 12.78 22.63
CA TRP A 60 18.33 14.24 22.77
C TRP A 60 19.31 14.79 23.82
N LYS A 61 20.05 15.83 23.43
CA LYS A 61 20.86 16.66 24.34
C LYS A 61 20.01 17.83 24.87
N PRO A 62 20.27 18.36 26.09
CA PRO A 62 19.47 19.43 26.69
C PRO A 62 19.33 20.68 25.82
N GLU A 63 20.34 21.00 25.00
CA GLU A 63 20.33 22.13 24.08
C GLU A 63 19.33 21.93 22.93
N ALA A 64 19.17 20.70 22.42
CA ALA A 64 18.18 20.42 21.38
C ALA A 64 16.74 20.53 21.91
N LEU A 65 16.51 20.15 23.17
CA LEU A 65 15.20 20.27 23.84
C LEU A 65 14.81 21.71 24.21
N LYS A 66 15.69 22.70 24.01
CA LYS A 66 15.33 24.13 24.05
C LYS A 66 14.70 24.62 22.75
N CYS A 67 14.93 23.93 21.64
CA CYS A 67 14.33 24.26 20.34
C CYS A 67 12.89 23.74 20.27
N SER A 68 12.02 24.47 19.57
CA SER A 68 10.59 24.14 19.44
C SER A 68 10.30 23.21 18.26
N SER A 69 11.03 23.36 17.16
CA SER A 69 10.68 22.70 15.90
C SER A 69 11.84 22.64 14.91
N THR A 70 11.83 21.62 14.08
CA THR A 70 12.62 21.55 12.85
C THR A 70 11.74 21.79 11.63
N PHE A 71 12.35 22.35 10.60
CA PHE A 71 11.88 22.37 9.23
C PHE A 71 13.01 21.82 8.36
N VAL A 72 12.74 20.83 7.51
CA VAL A 72 13.71 20.31 6.55
C VAL A 72 13.11 20.35 5.14
N GLU A 73 13.79 21.03 4.22
CA GLU A 73 13.45 20.98 2.80
C GLU A 73 14.12 19.76 2.17
N ILE A 74 13.32 18.95 1.47
CA ILE A 74 13.77 17.72 0.82
C ILE A 74 13.30 17.62 -0.63
N GLN A 75 14.20 17.11 -1.47
CA GLN A 75 13.91 16.60 -2.80
C GLN A 75 13.36 15.17 -2.67
N LEU A 76 12.25 14.90 -3.36
CA LEU A 76 11.59 13.61 -3.47
C LEU A 76 11.45 13.28 -4.97
N ASN A 77 12.44 12.55 -5.50
CA ASN A 77 12.68 12.41 -6.94
C ASN A 77 12.76 13.78 -7.65
N ALA A 78 11.70 14.20 -8.35
CA ALA A 78 11.64 15.47 -9.07
C ALA A 78 10.96 16.61 -8.28
N GLY A 79 10.10 16.28 -7.29
CA GLY A 79 9.37 17.29 -6.52
C GLY A 79 10.10 17.73 -5.25
N VAL A 80 9.78 18.92 -4.75
CA VAL A 80 10.27 19.46 -3.47
C VAL A 80 9.16 19.42 -2.43
N ALA A 81 9.49 19.09 -1.18
CA ALA A 81 8.62 19.20 -0.03
C ALA A 81 9.37 19.72 1.19
N THR A 82 8.67 20.42 2.09
CA THR A 82 9.19 20.83 3.40
C THR A 82 8.48 20.01 4.48
N LEU A 83 9.23 19.29 5.30
CA LEU A 83 8.72 18.60 6.48
C LEU A 83 8.90 19.50 7.71
N GLN A 84 7.85 19.66 8.52
CA GLN A 84 7.91 20.31 9.83
C GLN A 84 7.66 19.27 10.94
N ARG A 85 8.52 19.28 11.97
CA ARG A 85 8.35 18.44 13.16
C ARG A 85 8.58 19.24 14.45
N GLU A 86 7.65 19.14 15.40
CA GLU A 86 7.83 19.70 16.75
C GLU A 86 8.85 18.84 17.53
N ILE A 87 9.88 19.46 18.11
CA ILE A 87 10.93 18.75 18.88
C ILE A 87 10.37 18.36 20.26
N SER A 88 10.47 17.08 20.61
CA SER A 88 10.02 16.55 21.91
C SER A 88 10.64 15.18 22.21
N THR A 89 10.59 14.79 23.48
CA THR A 89 10.87 13.42 23.96
C THR A 89 9.71 12.44 23.72
N GLU A 90 8.54 12.93 23.30
CA GLU A 90 7.40 12.08 22.94
C GLU A 90 7.64 11.34 21.61
N ILE A 91 7.54 10.01 21.67
CA ILE A 91 7.73 9.09 20.54
C ILE A 91 6.47 9.08 19.65
N GLN A 92 6.62 8.80 18.36
CA GLN A 92 5.52 8.62 17.38
C GLN A 92 4.75 9.92 17.10
N ARG A 93 5.41 11.07 17.25
CA ARG A 93 4.85 12.39 16.92
C ARG A 93 4.61 12.55 15.41
N PRO A 94 3.49 13.19 15.01
CA PRO A 94 3.16 13.45 13.61
C PRO A 94 4.16 14.40 12.95
N ILE A 95 4.19 14.39 11.62
CA ILE A 95 4.93 15.34 10.78
C ILE A 95 3.93 16.11 9.93
N SER A 96 4.12 17.43 9.81
CA SER A 96 3.38 18.25 8.84
C SER A 96 4.19 18.35 7.55
N ILE A 97 3.53 18.21 6.40
CA ILE A 97 4.16 18.29 5.08
C ILE A 97 3.58 19.49 4.33
N PHE A 98 4.46 20.31 3.76
CA PHE A 98 4.12 21.32 2.76
C PHE A 98 4.77 20.92 1.43
N TRP A 99 3.98 20.77 0.38
CA TRP A 99 4.47 20.32 -0.95
C TRP A 99 5.08 21.48 -1.75
N GLY A 100 6.21 21.99 -1.25
CA GLY A 100 7.02 23.03 -1.88
C GLY A 100 8.24 23.42 -1.04
N PRO A 101 9.00 24.45 -1.46
CA PRO A 101 10.23 24.88 -0.82
C PRO A 101 10.01 25.63 0.50
N LEU A 102 11.05 25.71 1.33
CA LEU A 102 11.02 26.23 2.69
C LEU A 102 10.59 27.71 2.75
N GLU A 103 11.04 28.54 1.82
CA GLU A 103 10.68 29.97 1.80
C GLU A 103 9.17 30.19 1.63
N ALA A 104 8.51 29.36 0.82
CA ALA A 104 7.07 29.35 0.68
C ALA A 104 6.40 28.71 1.90
N ALA A 105 6.97 27.62 2.43
CA ALA A 105 6.46 26.92 3.62
C ALA A 105 6.43 27.83 4.88
N LEU A 106 7.42 28.71 5.04
CA LEU A 106 7.48 29.71 6.12
C LEU A 106 6.47 30.85 5.98
N GLN A 107 5.94 31.08 4.78
CA GLN A 107 4.86 32.05 4.50
C GLN A 107 3.48 31.38 4.46
N ALA A 108 3.42 30.05 4.42
CA ALA A 108 2.21 29.27 4.24
C ALA A 108 1.31 29.28 5.49
N GLY A 109 0.04 29.63 5.30
CA GLY A 109 -0.97 29.55 6.35
C GLY A 109 -1.29 28.10 6.76
N PRO A 110 -1.79 27.83 7.98
CA PRO A 110 -1.98 26.47 8.49
C PRO A 110 -2.82 25.53 7.61
N GLY A 111 -3.76 26.06 6.81
CA GLY A 111 -4.57 25.28 5.87
C GLY A 111 -3.83 24.79 4.61
N GLN A 112 -2.57 25.17 4.41
CA GLN A 112 -1.71 24.68 3.33
C GLN A 112 -0.76 23.56 3.79
N TRP A 113 -0.74 23.25 5.10
CA TRP A 113 0.08 22.20 5.69
C TRP A 113 -0.74 20.92 5.93
N GLU A 114 -0.25 19.79 5.43
CA GLU A 114 -0.91 18.49 5.57
C GLU A 114 -0.29 17.72 6.73
N ARG A 115 -1.03 17.57 7.86
CA ARG A 115 -0.52 16.94 9.09
C ARG A 115 -0.76 15.43 9.11
N TYR A 116 0.31 14.65 9.00
CA TYR A 116 0.28 13.19 8.93
C TYR A 116 0.63 12.51 10.26
N PRO A 117 -0.14 11.51 10.71
CA PRO A 117 0.20 10.70 11.88
C PRO A 117 1.42 9.81 11.64
N PHE A 118 2.07 9.36 12.71
CA PHE A 118 3.17 8.38 12.64
C PHE A 118 2.67 6.99 12.23
N LYS A 119 1.54 6.55 12.82
CA LYS A 119 0.87 5.28 12.48
C LYS A 119 -0.24 5.51 11.45
N ARG A 120 -0.40 4.57 10.52
CA ARG A 120 -1.57 4.51 9.62
C ARG A 120 -2.84 4.20 10.41
N SER A 121 -3.99 4.59 9.87
CA SER A 121 -5.30 4.04 10.26
C SER A 121 -6.05 3.56 9.02
N GLU A 122 -7.24 3.00 9.19
CA GLU A 122 -8.13 2.69 8.05
C GLU A 122 -8.43 3.94 7.23
N LYS A 123 -8.66 5.08 7.89
CA LYS A 123 -9.08 6.34 7.25
C LYS A 123 -7.95 7.30 6.87
N LYS A 124 -6.73 7.15 7.40
CA LYS A 124 -5.60 8.05 7.12
C LYS A 124 -4.30 7.31 6.81
N PHE A 125 -3.51 7.88 5.89
CA PHE A 125 -2.13 7.49 5.65
C PHE A 125 -1.22 7.99 6.78
N SER A 126 -0.08 7.33 7.01
CA SER A 126 1.00 7.92 7.81
C SER A 126 1.97 8.73 6.95
N PHE A 127 2.80 9.58 7.59
CA PHE A 127 3.78 10.40 6.87
C PHE A 127 4.76 9.53 6.06
N SER A 128 5.11 8.34 6.57
CA SER A 128 5.97 7.39 5.84
C SER A 128 5.33 6.92 4.54
N GLN A 129 4.01 6.70 4.52
CA GLN A 129 3.32 6.31 3.30
C GLN A 129 3.32 7.44 2.25
N ALA A 130 3.13 8.69 2.69
CA ALA A 130 3.18 9.87 1.80
C ALA A 130 4.58 10.11 1.23
N VAL A 131 5.63 10.01 2.07
CA VAL A 131 7.03 10.11 1.64
C VAL A 131 7.40 8.96 0.69
N PHE A 132 6.99 7.72 0.97
CA PHE A 132 7.19 6.60 0.05
C PHE A 132 6.44 6.81 -1.28
N GLY A 133 5.20 7.30 -1.26
CA GLY A 133 4.43 7.62 -2.46
C GLY A 133 5.11 8.66 -3.37
N ALA A 134 5.74 9.68 -2.77
CA ALA A 134 6.53 10.69 -3.49
C ALA A 134 7.90 10.17 -3.97
N LEU A 135 8.53 9.28 -3.21
CA LEU A 135 9.73 8.54 -3.63
C LEU A 135 9.46 7.46 -4.69
N GLU A 136 8.20 7.22 -5.06
CA GLU A 136 7.78 6.12 -5.95
C GLU A 136 8.17 4.74 -5.39
N LEU A 137 8.18 4.62 -4.06
CA LEU A 137 8.49 3.42 -3.28
C LEU A 137 7.24 2.56 -3.01
N PRO A 138 7.28 1.24 -3.25
CA PRO A 138 6.15 0.34 -3.03
C PRO A 138 5.82 0.16 -1.53
N GLN A 139 4.54 -0.05 -1.22
CA GLN A 139 3.97 0.04 0.13
C GLN A 139 4.05 -1.29 0.90
N ALA A 140 5.28 -1.79 1.11
CA ALA A 140 5.53 -3.09 1.72
C ALA A 140 4.77 -3.31 3.03
N GLN A 141 4.01 -4.41 3.07
CA GLN A 141 3.32 -4.89 4.25
C GLN A 141 4.23 -5.90 4.95
N GLY A 142 4.79 -5.49 6.08
CA GLY A 142 5.51 -6.39 6.97
C GLY A 142 4.56 -7.40 7.62
N ASP A 143 5.14 -8.50 8.09
CA ASP A 143 4.37 -9.55 8.75
C ASP A 143 3.59 -9.00 9.97
N GLY A 144 2.48 -9.65 10.28
CA GLY A 144 1.48 -9.12 11.22
C GLY A 144 0.77 -7.84 10.74
N ALA A 145 0.77 -7.57 9.43
CA ALA A 145 0.15 -6.39 8.79
C ALA A 145 0.69 -5.03 9.27
N SER A 146 1.97 -4.99 9.67
CA SER A 146 2.68 -3.77 10.04
C SER A 146 3.42 -3.20 8.83
N ASN A 147 3.01 -2.03 8.32
CA ASN A 147 3.71 -1.41 7.18
C ASN A 147 5.11 -0.93 7.57
N LEU A 148 6.03 -1.04 6.63
CA LEU A 148 7.37 -0.48 6.74
C LEU A 148 7.30 1.06 6.86
N THR A 149 8.20 1.66 7.65
CA THR A 149 8.22 3.09 7.98
C THR A 149 9.53 3.78 7.64
N MET A 150 9.52 5.11 7.52
CA MET A 150 10.74 5.92 7.35
C MET A 150 11.74 5.70 8.48
N HIS A 151 11.28 5.62 9.74
CA HIS A 151 12.13 5.27 10.89
C HIS A 151 12.90 3.97 10.65
N GLN A 152 12.21 2.91 10.20
CA GLN A 152 12.83 1.61 9.91
C GLN A 152 13.85 1.67 8.76
N LEU A 153 13.60 2.42 7.68
CA LEU A 153 14.62 2.62 6.63
C LEU A 153 15.81 3.44 7.15
N LEU A 154 15.55 4.50 7.91
CA LEU A 154 16.59 5.35 8.51
C LEU A 154 17.52 4.59 9.46
N ARG A 155 17.13 3.40 9.95
CA ARG A 155 18.05 2.52 10.69
C ARG A 155 19.21 1.97 9.86
N VAL A 156 19.10 1.93 8.53
CA VAL A 156 20.19 1.53 7.60
C VAL A 156 20.75 2.74 6.84
N LEU A 157 19.94 3.81 6.66
CA LEU A 157 20.40 5.03 5.97
C LEU A 157 21.15 6.01 6.90
N TYR A 158 21.16 5.78 8.21
CA TYR A 158 21.92 6.56 9.19
C TYR A 158 22.79 5.66 10.08
N ALA A 159 24.07 5.60 9.75
CA ALA A 159 25.10 5.05 10.61
C ALA A 159 25.38 6.04 11.76
N ASP A 160 24.63 5.93 12.85
CA ASP A 160 24.76 6.80 14.02
C ASP A 160 25.96 6.43 14.91
N GLN A 161 26.65 7.43 15.48
CA GLN A 161 27.80 7.25 16.39
C GLN A 161 27.56 6.18 17.49
N PRO A 162 26.39 6.12 18.18
CA PRO A 162 26.18 5.17 19.28
C PRO A 162 26.16 3.68 18.93
N SER A 163 26.14 3.29 17.65
CA SER A 163 25.96 1.90 17.22
C SER A 163 27.19 1.31 16.51
N VAL A 164 28.41 1.62 16.97
CA VAL A 164 29.69 1.17 16.35
C VAL A 164 29.73 -0.34 16.07
N HIS A 165 29.44 -1.19 17.07
CA HIS A 165 29.42 -2.65 16.92
C HIS A 165 28.19 -3.19 16.15
N SER A 166 27.42 -2.31 15.50
CA SER A 166 26.17 -2.61 14.81
C SER A 166 26.37 -2.27 13.32
N PRO A 167 27.03 -3.15 12.55
CA PRO A 167 27.61 -2.81 11.24
C PRO A 167 26.57 -2.49 10.16
N ILE A 168 25.29 -2.84 10.36
CA ILE A 168 24.21 -2.62 9.38
C ILE A 168 23.10 -1.72 9.93
N PHE A 169 22.64 -1.96 11.16
CA PHE A 169 21.49 -1.25 11.73
C PHE A 169 21.86 -0.34 12.90
N ARG A 170 21.30 0.87 12.93
CA ARG A 170 21.13 1.68 14.15
C ARG A 170 20.38 0.89 15.23
N LEU A 171 20.87 0.95 16.46
CA LEU A 171 20.22 0.32 17.63
C LEU A 171 18.85 0.95 17.91
N ASP A 172 17.84 0.11 18.20
CA ASP A 172 16.45 0.54 18.34
C ASP A 172 15.66 -0.33 19.34
N SER A 173 14.54 0.20 19.83
CA SER A 173 13.59 -0.55 20.66
C SER A 173 12.73 -1.48 19.79
N PHE A 174 12.46 -2.71 20.25
CA PHE A 174 11.63 -3.69 19.53
C PHE A 174 12.19 -4.15 18.17
N ASP A 175 13.51 -4.26 18.08
CA ASP A 175 14.22 -4.74 16.89
C ASP A 175 14.25 -6.28 16.80
N SER A 176 13.39 -6.87 15.96
CA SER A 176 13.36 -8.32 15.72
C SER A 176 14.12 -8.72 14.46
N SER A 177 14.64 -9.95 14.44
CA SER A 177 15.26 -10.61 13.26
C SER A 177 14.44 -10.43 11.98
N LEU A 178 13.14 -10.70 12.05
CA LEU A 178 12.20 -10.59 10.92
C LEU A 178 12.01 -9.13 10.46
N THR A 179 12.08 -8.17 11.40
CA THR A 179 12.06 -6.74 11.07
C THR A 179 13.31 -6.33 10.29
N ARG A 180 14.49 -6.84 10.67
CA ARG A 180 15.75 -6.56 9.97
C ARG A 180 15.76 -7.17 8.58
N GLU A 181 15.36 -8.43 8.45
CA GLU A 181 15.26 -9.14 7.17
C GLU A 181 14.31 -8.41 6.20
N MET A 182 13.14 -7.97 6.70
CA MET A 182 12.20 -7.16 5.94
C MET A 182 12.81 -5.84 5.46
N ILE A 183 13.51 -5.09 6.33
CA ILE A 183 14.12 -3.80 5.96
C ILE A 183 15.23 -4.00 4.93
N GLY A 184 16.14 -4.96 5.16
CA GLY A 184 17.24 -5.27 4.25
C GLY A 184 16.75 -5.79 2.90
N GLY A 185 15.86 -6.78 2.90
CA GLY A 185 15.23 -7.32 1.70
C GLY A 185 14.43 -6.29 0.92
N TYR A 186 13.77 -5.35 1.60
CA TYR A 186 13.09 -4.22 0.95
C TYR A 186 14.09 -3.26 0.29
N LEU A 187 15.09 -2.78 1.03
CA LEU A 187 16.13 -1.87 0.52
C LEU A 187 16.89 -2.48 -0.67
N CYS A 188 17.17 -3.78 -0.63
CA CYS A 188 17.81 -4.51 -1.72
C CYS A 188 16.87 -4.81 -2.91
N GLY A 189 15.58 -4.45 -2.87
CA GLY A 189 14.61 -4.75 -3.93
C GLY A 189 14.26 -6.25 -4.08
N VAL A 190 14.61 -7.04 -3.07
CA VAL A 190 14.37 -8.49 -2.96
C VAL A 190 12.94 -8.77 -2.50
N TYR A 191 12.39 -7.95 -1.59
CA TYR A 191 10.98 -8.03 -1.20
C TYR A 191 10.07 -7.68 -2.38
N ASP A 192 9.05 -8.50 -2.63
CA ASP A 192 8.23 -8.40 -3.83
C ASP A 192 6.74 -8.35 -3.44
N ASP A 193 6.14 -7.17 -3.56
CA ASP A 193 4.75 -6.91 -3.17
C ASP A 193 3.75 -7.77 -3.99
N GLU A 194 4.09 -8.11 -5.23
CA GLU A 194 3.32 -9.01 -6.11
C GLU A 194 3.28 -10.44 -5.53
N LEU A 195 4.41 -10.92 -5.00
CA LEU A 195 4.54 -12.25 -4.41
C LEU A 195 3.70 -12.37 -3.15
N TYR A 196 3.75 -11.37 -2.26
CA TYR A 196 2.96 -11.35 -1.05
C TYR A 196 1.45 -11.28 -1.35
N ALA A 197 1.05 -10.47 -2.32
CA ALA A 197 -0.35 -10.38 -2.77
C ALA A 197 -0.84 -11.72 -3.36
N ALA A 198 -0.04 -12.38 -4.19
CA ALA A 198 -0.38 -13.69 -4.75
C ALA A 198 -0.47 -14.79 -3.67
N GLN A 199 0.50 -14.85 -2.74
CA GLN A 199 0.48 -15.78 -1.61
C GLN A 199 -0.75 -15.57 -0.70
N LEU A 200 -1.17 -14.32 -0.45
CA LEU A 200 -2.43 -14.03 0.25
C LEU A 200 -3.65 -14.48 -0.56
N ARG A 201 -3.69 -14.20 -1.87
CA ARG A 201 -4.80 -14.59 -2.74
C ARG A 201 -4.97 -16.11 -2.79
N ILE A 202 -3.88 -16.88 -2.87
CA ILE A 202 -3.93 -18.35 -2.78
C ILE A 202 -4.60 -18.84 -1.49
N ARG A 203 -4.35 -18.21 -0.33
CA ARG A 203 -4.97 -18.63 0.94
C ARG A 203 -6.49 -18.46 0.91
N GLU A 204 -6.98 -17.36 0.35
CA GLU A 204 -8.42 -17.11 0.23
C GLU A 204 -9.06 -17.95 -0.90
N VAL A 205 -8.41 -18.09 -2.06
CA VAL A 205 -8.89 -18.95 -3.17
C VAL A 205 -8.99 -20.42 -2.71
N ASN A 206 -7.99 -20.96 -2.00
CA ASN A 206 -8.07 -22.31 -1.43
C ASN A 206 -9.27 -22.47 -0.47
N LYS A 207 -9.46 -21.52 0.44
CA LYS A 207 -10.59 -21.52 1.39
C LYS A 207 -11.95 -21.44 0.69
N GLN A 208 -12.06 -20.69 -0.41
CA GLN A 208 -13.26 -20.64 -1.25
C GLN A 208 -13.46 -21.96 -2.03
N LEU A 209 -12.39 -22.52 -2.57
CA LEU A 209 -12.39 -23.80 -3.29
C LEU A 209 -12.77 -24.98 -2.37
N GLU A 210 -12.19 -25.07 -1.18
CA GLU A 210 -12.55 -26.06 -0.15
C GLU A 210 -14.03 -25.96 0.22
N LYS A 211 -14.55 -24.74 0.42
CA LYS A 211 -15.97 -24.50 0.67
C LYS A 211 -16.83 -25.00 -0.49
N LYS A 212 -16.50 -24.68 -1.75
CA LYS A 212 -17.24 -25.13 -2.94
C LYS A 212 -17.20 -26.65 -3.14
N ILE A 213 -16.03 -27.26 -2.89
CA ILE A 213 -15.86 -28.72 -2.92
C ILE A 213 -16.67 -29.38 -1.78
N SER A 214 -16.75 -28.77 -0.60
CA SER A 214 -17.56 -29.25 0.53
C SER A 214 -19.07 -29.13 0.24
N GLU A 215 -19.53 -28.00 -0.32
CA GLU A 215 -20.91 -27.79 -0.79
C GLU A 215 -21.31 -28.89 -1.80
N LEU A 216 -20.47 -29.15 -2.81
CA LEU A 216 -20.68 -30.22 -3.79
C LEU A 216 -20.69 -31.62 -3.15
N ARG A 217 -19.71 -31.96 -2.31
CA ARG A 217 -19.68 -33.25 -1.58
C ARG A 217 -20.93 -33.45 -0.73
N GLY A 218 -21.41 -32.39 -0.07
CA GLY A 218 -22.66 -32.39 0.69
C GLY A 218 -23.85 -32.81 -0.18
N ILE A 219 -24.06 -32.12 -1.31
CA ILE A 219 -25.15 -32.41 -2.25
C ILE A 219 -25.08 -33.85 -2.77
N PHE A 220 -23.91 -34.29 -3.26
CA PHE A 220 -23.73 -35.66 -3.74
C PHE A 220 -23.92 -36.73 -2.65
N SER A 221 -23.55 -36.44 -1.39
CA SER A 221 -23.78 -37.37 -0.27
C SER A 221 -25.26 -37.53 0.11
N VAL A 222 -26.08 -36.50 -0.13
CA VAL A 222 -27.54 -36.57 0.07
C VAL A 222 -28.20 -37.34 -1.08
N LEU A 223 -27.82 -37.04 -2.33
CA LEU A 223 -28.30 -37.76 -3.52
C LEU A 223 -27.95 -39.26 -3.48
N GLY A 224 -26.70 -39.59 -3.15
CA GLY A 224 -26.27 -40.99 -3.02
C GLY A 224 -27.01 -41.78 -1.94
N ARG A 225 -27.62 -41.10 -0.95
CA ARG A 225 -28.46 -41.72 0.09
C ARG A 225 -29.93 -41.81 -0.28
N SER A 226 -30.43 -41.00 -1.22
CA SER A 226 -31.82 -41.06 -1.68
C SER A 226 -32.07 -42.09 -2.79
N GLY A 227 -31.02 -42.72 -3.30
CA GLY A 227 -31.09 -43.67 -4.41
C GLY A 227 -31.37 -43.03 -5.77
N GLN A 228 -31.47 -41.70 -5.84
CA GLN A 228 -31.64 -40.96 -7.09
C GLN A 228 -30.30 -40.84 -7.80
N THR A 229 -29.99 -41.77 -8.70
CA THR A 229 -28.95 -41.58 -9.71
C THR A 229 -29.33 -40.38 -10.58
N PRO A 230 -28.56 -39.27 -10.56
CA PRO A 230 -29.01 -38.03 -11.14
C PRO A 230 -28.73 -38.02 -12.65
N ASP A 231 -29.68 -38.52 -13.44
CA ASP A 231 -29.75 -38.24 -14.88
C ASP A 231 -30.32 -36.83 -15.06
N LEU A 232 -29.43 -35.85 -14.89
CA LEU A 232 -29.76 -34.44 -14.70
C LEU A 232 -30.43 -33.80 -15.92
N ASP A 233 -30.11 -34.29 -17.12
CA ASP A 233 -30.64 -33.75 -18.38
C ASP A 233 -32.05 -34.28 -18.67
N MET A 234 -32.33 -35.57 -18.38
CA MET A 234 -33.66 -36.17 -18.54
C MET A 234 -34.75 -35.55 -17.66
N ALA A 235 -34.41 -34.84 -16.59
CA ALA A 235 -35.39 -34.08 -15.80
C ALA A 235 -35.98 -32.90 -16.61
N SER A 236 -35.17 -32.26 -17.46
CA SER A 236 -35.56 -31.02 -18.16
C SER A 236 -36.58 -31.24 -19.29
N SER A 237 -36.43 -32.34 -20.05
CA SER A 237 -37.33 -32.72 -21.14
C SER A 237 -38.67 -33.28 -20.64
N ARG A 238 -38.71 -33.78 -19.41
CA ARG A 238 -39.86 -34.47 -18.81
C ARG A 238 -40.90 -33.52 -18.17
N ILE A 239 -40.50 -32.30 -17.80
CA ILE A 239 -41.39 -31.27 -17.28
C ILE A 239 -42.51 -30.89 -18.28
N PRO A 240 -42.25 -30.48 -19.54
CA PRO A 240 -43.32 -30.10 -20.47
C PRO A 240 -44.27 -31.27 -20.78
N ASP A 241 -43.77 -32.50 -20.82
CA ASP A 241 -44.57 -33.72 -20.97
C ASP A 241 -45.52 -33.98 -19.79
N LEU A 242 -45.17 -33.52 -18.58
CA LEU A 242 -46.02 -33.60 -17.39
C LEU A 242 -46.99 -32.41 -17.32
N GLU A 243 -46.54 -31.21 -17.64
CA GLU A 243 -47.41 -30.01 -17.69
C GLU A 243 -48.50 -30.15 -18.76
N ALA A 244 -48.20 -30.68 -19.94
CA ALA A 244 -49.20 -30.96 -20.97
C ALA A 244 -50.27 -31.96 -20.50
N LYS A 245 -49.89 -32.96 -19.68
CA LYS A 245 -50.82 -33.92 -19.07
C LYS A 245 -51.66 -33.26 -17.96
N ARG A 246 -51.05 -32.43 -17.11
CA ARG A 246 -51.74 -31.62 -16.09
C ARG A 246 -52.77 -30.70 -16.74
N ASP A 247 -52.42 -30.01 -17.81
CA ASP A 247 -53.28 -29.02 -18.45
C ASP A 247 -54.44 -29.68 -19.20
N ALA A 248 -54.22 -30.84 -19.83
CA ALA A 248 -55.29 -31.67 -20.37
C ALA A 248 -56.28 -32.15 -19.28
N LEU A 249 -55.77 -32.64 -18.13
CA LEU A 249 -56.62 -33.02 -17.00
C LEU A 249 -57.33 -31.81 -16.38
N THR A 250 -56.68 -30.64 -16.36
CA THR A 250 -57.22 -29.39 -15.81
C THR A 250 -58.34 -28.84 -16.69
N GLN A 251 -58.22 -28.91 -18.02
CA GLN A 251 -59.31 -28.54 -18.92
C GLN A 251 -60.52 -29.48 -18.77
N ALA A 252 -60.29 -30.80 -18.64
CA ALA A 252 -61.36 -31.75 -18.34
C ALA A 252 -62.05 -31.44 -16.99
N TYR A 253 -61.26 -31.12 -15.96
CA TYR A 253 -61.73 -30.73 -14.63
C TYR A 253 -62.51 -29.39 -14.61
N ILE A 254 -62.13 -28.42 -15.46
CA ILE A 254 -62.86 -27.14 -15.64
C ILE A 254 -64.18 -27.38 -16.39
N ALA A 255 -64.17 -28.16 -17.47
CA ALA A 255 -65.39 -28.50 -18.21
C ALA A 255 -66.43 -29.25 -17.32
N LEU A 256 -65.96 -30.07 -16.37
CA LEU A 256 -66.78 -30.71 -15.33
C LEU A 256 -67.29 -29.74 -14.24
N LYS A 257 -66.73 -28.53 -14.12
CA LYS A 257 -67.18 -27.49 -13.17
C LYS A 257 -68.12 -26.47 -13.80
N GLU A 258 -67.91 -26.10 -15.06
CA GLU A 258 -68.74 -25.11 -15.76
C GLU A 258 -70.18 -25.58 -16.00
N THR A 259 -70.47 -26.87 -15.81
CA THR A 259 -71.79 -27.47 -16.03
C THR A 259 -72.88 -27.07 -15.02
N ARG A 260 -72.61 -26.20 -14.04
CA ARG A 260 -73.63 -25.68 -13.10
C ARG A 260 -73.36 -24.27 -12.57
N THR A 261 -74.42 -23.48 -12.49
CA THR A 261 -74.43 -22.15 -11.85
C THR A 261 -74.71 -22.24 -10.34
N VAL A 262 -74.13 -21.33 -9.57
CA VAL A 262 -74.19 -21.27 -8.10
C VAL A 262 -75.23 -20.25 -7.62
N THR A 263 -75.94 -20.55 -6.53
CA THR A 263 -76.78 -19.58 -5.79
C THR A 263 -76.17 -19.26 -4.42
N ALA A 264 -76.27 -18.00 -3.99
CA ALA A 264 -75.47 -17.47 -2.89
C ALA A 264 -76.19 -17.53 -1.53
N LYS A 265 -75.62 -18.23 -0.53
CA LYS A 265 -76.06 -18.07 0.87
C LYS A 265 -75.05 -18.38 2.01
N GLU A 266 -73.78 -18.64 1.75
CA GLU A 266 -72.81 -19.13 2.77
C GLU A 266 -71.55 -18.25 2.99
N SER A 267 -71.61 -16.92 2.78
CA SER A 267 -70.41 -16.06 2.85
C SER A 267 -69.96 -15.64 4.27
N GLY A 268 -70.86 -15.65 5.27
CA GLY A 268 -70.68 -14.90 6.52
C GLY A 268 -69.43 -15.24 7.35
N ALA A 269 -69.17 -16.53 7.59
CA ALA A 269 -68.05 -16.96 8.45
C ALA A 269 -66.68 -16.93 7.76
N ALA A 270 -66.65 -17.09 6.43
CA ALA A 270 -65.40 -17.08 5.65
C ALA A 270 -64.77 -15.68 5.57
N LEU A 271 -65.59 -14.63 5.58
CA LEU A 271 -65.16 -13.23 5.46
C LEU A 271 -64.22 -12.77 6.60
N GLY A 272 -64.49 -13.17 7.84
CA GLY A 272 -63.66 -12.76 8.99
C GLY A 272 -62.25 -13.37 8.96
N LYS A 273 -62.13 -14.64 8.56
CA LYS A 273 -60.85 -15.36 8.51
C LYS A 273 -60.01 -14.93 7.30
N THR A 274 -60.65 -14.63 6.17
CA THR A 274 -59.98 -14.11 4.97
C THR A 274 -59.48 -12.67 5.15
N ASP A 275 -60.20 -11.78 5.85
CA ASP A 275 -59.71 -10.43 6.12
C ASP A 275 -58.49 -10.40 7.07
N GLY A 276 -58.42 -11.30 8.05
CA GLY A 276 -57.23 -11.50 8.89
C GLY A 276 -55.99 -11.91 8.08
N LEU A 277 -56.12 -12.95 7.24
CA LEU A 277 -55.07 -13.40 6.32
C LEU A 277 -54.66 -12.29 5.33
N ARG A 278 -55.63 -11.53 4.81
CA ARG A 278 -55.40 -10.41 3.87
C ARG A 278 -54.56 -9.29 4.51
N LYS A 279 -54.80 -8.97 5.79
CA LYS A 279 -53.99 -7.99 6.54
C LYS A 279 -52.56 -8.49 6.74
N GLN A 280 -52.38 -9.75 7.14
CA GLN A 280 -51.06 -10.37 7.31
C GLN A 280 -50.26 -10.42 5.99
N LEU A 281 -50.91 -10.86 4.90
CA LEU A 281 -50.32 -10.89 3.56
C LEU A 281 -49.89 -9.49 3.09
N ASN A 282 -50.71 -8.46 3.32
CA ASN A 282 -50.37 -7.08 2.98
C ASN A 282 -49.17 -6.57 3.80
N SER A 283 -49.06 -6.90 5.10
CA SER A 283 -47.89 -6.54 5.90
C SER A 283 -46.61 -7.26 5.46
N ALA A 284 -46.70 -8.55 5.13
CA ALA A 284 -45.55 -9.33 4.65
C ALA A 284 -45.05 -8.81 3.29
N ARG A 285 -45.96 -8.53 2.35
CA ARG A 285 -45.63 -7.90 1.05
C ARG A 285 -45.02 -6.51 1.22
N LYS A 286 -45.50 -5.70 2.17
CA LYS A 286 -44.90 -4.38 2.45
C LYS A 286 -43.48 -4.51 2.99
N TYR A 287 -43.22 -5.47 3.88
CA TYR A 287 -41.88 -5.75 4.38
C TYR A 287 -40.93 -6.24 3.26
N GLU A 288 -41.40 -7.16 2.43
CA GLU A 288 -40.67 -7.64 1.24
C GLU A 288 -40.34 -6.50 0.26
N SER A 289 -41.26 -5.55 0.04
CA SER A 289 -41.01 -4.34 -0.75
C SER A 289 -39.88 -3.52 -0.13
N VAL A 290 -40.00 -3.12 1.13
CA VAL A 290 -39.02 -2.26 1.82
C VAL A 290 -37.60 -2.83 1.76
N LEU A 291 -37.43 -4.16 1.86
CA LEU A 291 -36.13 -4.79 1.70
C LEU A 291 -35.59 -4.72 0.26
N LYS A 292 -36.44 -4.90 -0.75
CA LYS A 292 -36.07 -4.77 -2.18
C LYS A 292 -35.79 -3.32 -2.58
N ASP A 293 -36.60 -2.39 -2.08
CA ASP A 293 -36.45 -0.95 -2.30
C ASP A 293 -35.12 -0.46 -1.69
N ALA A 294 -34.76 -0.96 -0.49
CA ALA A 294 -33.45 -0.72 0.12
C ALA A 294 -32.30 -1.38 -0.66
N LEU A 295 -32.47 -2.62 -1.13
CA LEU A 295 -31.46 -3.31 -1.94
C LEU A 295 -31.16 -2.54 -3.23
N ALA A 296 -32.19 -2.14 -3.98
CA ALA A 296 -32.04 -1.39 -5.22
C ALA A 296 -31.36 -0.02 -4.99
N SER A 297 -31.64 0.65 -3.86
CA SER A 297 -30.96 1.88 -3.48
C SER A 297 -29.48 1.66 -3.20
N GLU A 298 -29.11 0.64 -2.42
CA GLU A 298 -27.70 0.36 -2.07
C GLU A 298 -26.92 -0.16 -3.29
N GLU A 299 -27.54 -0.94 -4.18
CA GLU A 299 -26.95 -1.41 -5.45
C GLU A 299 -26.69 -0.25 -6.43
N PHE A 300 -27.58 0.74 -6.50
CA PHE A 300 -27.36 1.99 -7.23
C PHE A 300 -26.20 2.80 -6.63
N ASP A 301 -26.23 3.01 -5.31
CA ASP A 301 -25.19 3.71 -4.55
C ASP A 301 -23.80 3.06 -4.70
N ILE A 302 -23.73 1.74 -4.86
CA ILE A 302 -22.51 0.97 -5.15
C ILE A 302 -22.03 1.21 -6.58
N SER A 303 -22.94 1.28 -7.56
CA SER A 303 -22.60 1.60 -8.95
C SER A 303 -21.95 2.98 -9.06
N ASP A 304 -22.57 4.01 -8.48
CA ASP A 304 -22.02 5.38 -8.47
C ASP A 304 -20.68 5.45 -7.71
N SER A 305 -20.55 4.73 -6.59
CA SER A 305 -19.28 4.64 -5.85
C SER A 305 -18.16 4.01 -6.69
N LYS A 306 -18.48 3.00 -7.53
CA LYS A 306 -17.53 2.36 -8.44
C LYS A 306 -17.17 3.25 -9.63
N LEU A 307 -18.12 4.00 -10.18
CA LEU A 307 -17.85 5.01 -11.21
C LEU A 307 -16.92 6.11 -10.68
N PHE A 308 -17.15 6.59 -9.45
CA PHE A 308 -16.30 7.60 -8.81
C PHE A 308 -14.86 7.09 -8.54
N LEU A 309 -14.71 5.84 -8.07
CA LEU A 309 -13.38 5.21 -7.92
C LEU A 309 -12.65 5.07 -9.27
N ASN A 310 -13.36 4.71 -10.35
CA ASN A 310 -12.78 4.62 -11.68
C ASN A 310 -12.33 5.99 -12.21
N GLU A 311 -13.13 7.04 -12.00
CA GLU A 311 -12.75 8.43 -12.33
C GLU A 311 -11.50 8.89 -11.55
N LEU A 312 -11.41 8.59 -10.24
CA LEU A 312 -10.23 8.91 -9.44
C LEU A 312 -8.98 8.15 -9.92
N ASN A 313 -9.10 6.88 -10.26
CA ASN A 313 -8.00 6.09 -10.84
C ASN A 313 -7.59 6.63 -12.21
N SER A 314 -8.54 7.01 -13.07
CA SER A 314 -8.25 7.63 -14.37
C SER A 314 -7.51 8.95 -14.22
N ARG A 315 -7.90 9.80 -13.25
CA ARG A 315 -7.17 11.05 -12.94
C ARG A 315 -5.77 10.80 -12.41
N LEU A 316 -5.59 9.75 -11.59
CA LEU A 316 -4.28 9.35 -11.09
C LEU A 316 -3.35 8.94 -12.24
N GLN A 317 -3.85 8.10 -13.16
CA GLN A 317 -3.13 7.71 -14.38
C GLN A 317 -2.82 8.91 -15.27
N SER A 318 -3.79 9.79 -15.55
CA SER A 318 -3.56 10.97 -16.40
C SER A 318 -2.60 11.99 -15.79
N LEU A 319 -2.42 12.04 -14.46
CA LEU A 319 -1.35 12.83 -13.83
C LEU A 319 0.04 12.21 -14.04
N GLU A 320 0.15 10.88 -14.06
CA GLU A 320 1.38 10.16 -14.35
C GLU A 320 1.74 10.27 -15.84
N GLU A 321 0.79 10.05 -16.74
CA GLU A 321 0.92 10.30 -18.18
C GLU A 321 1.30 11.77 -18.47
N SER A 322 0.74 12.74 -17.72
CA SER A 322 1.11 14.15 -17.84
C SER A 322 2.55 14.43 -17.39
N LYS A 323 3.03 13.75 -16.34
CA LYS A 323 4.43 13.85 -15.87
C LYS A 323 5.40 13.29 -16.91
N ASP A 324 5.11 12.11 -17.44
CA ASP A 324 5.95 11.45 -18.44
C ASP A 324 5.94 12.25 -19.76
N THR A 325 4.76 12.73 -20.19
CA THR A 325 4.62 13.68 -21.32
C THR A 325 5.43 14.95 -21.07
N ARG A 326 5.39 15.53 -19.86
CA ARG A 326 6.18 16.73 -19.54
C ARG A 326 7.67 16.49 -19.66
N SER A 327 8.18 15.33 -19.26
CA SER A 327 9.60 15.00 -19.43
C SER A 327 9.98 14.90 -20.91
N LEU A 328 9.22 14.14 -21.72
CA LEU A 328 9.39 14.03 -23.17
C LEU A 328 9.35 15.38 -23.90
N PHE A 329 8.40 16.25 -23.57
CA PHE A 329 8.25 17.55 -24.22
C PHE A 329 9.21 18.63 -23.69
N SER A 330 9.84 18.43 -22.52
CA SER A 330 10.82 19.39 -21.97
C SER A 330 12.11 19.47 -22.79
N GLU A 331 12.46 18.41 -23.51
CA GLU A 331 13.64 18.35 -24.39
C GLU A 331 13.38 18.96 -25.78
N ILE A 332 12.11 19.22 -26.15
CA ILE A 332 11.75 19.70 -27.51
C ILE A 332 12.01 21.20 -27.65
N SER A 333 13.23 21.55 -28.07
CA SER A 333 13.58 22.92 -28.42
C SER A 333 12.99 23.36 -29.77
N PHE A 334 11.80 23.95 -29.73
CA PHE A 334 11.19 24.59 -30.90
C PHE A 334 12.03 25.79 -31.39
N HIS A 335 12.61 25.68 -32.58
CA HIS A 335 13.25 26.80 -33.29
C HIS A 335 12.21 27.70 -34.00
N PHE A 336 11.03 27.16 -34.31
CA PHE A 336 9.93 27.84 -34.99
C PHE A 336 8.63 27.56 -34.26
N CYS A 337 7.73 28.54 -34.17
CA CYS A 337 6.43 28.36 -33.56
C CYS A 337 5.56 27.44 -34.43
N PRO A 338 5.01 26.31 -33.91
CA PRO A 338 4.26 25.36 -34.73
C PRO A 338 2.94 25.92 -35.28
N SER A 339 2.40 27.00 -34.68
CA SER A 339 1.14 27.62 -35.11
C SER A 339 1.29 28.66 -36.22
N CYS A 340 2.45 29.30 -36.36
CA CYS A 340 2.67 30.42 -37.31
C CYS A 340 4.01 30.37 -38.06
N LEU A 341 4.80 29.31 -37.86
CA LEU A 341 6.12 29.04 -38.47
C LEU A 341 7.15 30.18 -38.33
N SER A 342 6.89 31.14 -37.45
CA SER A 342 7.81 32.24 -37.16
C SER A 342 8.97 31.76 -36.29
N GLU A 343 10.18 32.24 -36.60
CA GLU A 343 11.40 31.91 -35.84
C GLU A 343 11.28 32.39 -34.39
N ILE A 344 11.49 31.48 -33.44
CA ILE A 344 11.52 31.79 -32.02
C ILE A 344 12.89 32.35 -31.71
N LYS A 345 13.00 33.68 -31.76
CA LYS A 345 14.24 34.42 -31.52
C LYS A 345 14.88 33.99 -30.19
N PRO A 346 16.21 33.76 -30.14
CA PRO A 346 16.93 33.50 -28.90
C PRO A 346 17.05 34.79 -28.07
N GLY A 347 15.93 35.21 -27.47
CA GLY A 347 15.91 36.29 -26.48
C GLY A 347 16.61 35.87 -25.19
N ALA A 348 17.23 36.82 -24.52
CA ALA A 348 17.82 36.60 -23.20
C ALA A 348 16.70 36.48 -22.14
N SER A 349 16.28 35.24 -21.89
CA SER A 349 15.45 34.86 -20.75
C SER A 349 16.11 33.67 -20.05
N ASP A 350 16.23 33.74 -18.73
CA ASP A 350 16.77 32.66 -17.91
C ASP A 350 15.94 31.37 -18.01
N LYS A 351 16.47 30.28 -17.44
CA LYS A 351 15.90 28.92 -17.53
C LYS A 351 14.43 28.80 -17.08
N HIS A 352 13.92 29.78 -16.33
CA HIS A 352 12.58 29.82 -15.75
C HIS A 352 11.52 30.48 -16.66
N HIS A 353 11.66 30.46 -17.99
CA HIS A 353 10.65 31.02 -18.92
C HIS A 353 10.34 30.07 -20.09
N CYS A 354 9.06 29.94 -20.44
CA CYS A 354 8.58 29.08 -21.52
C CYS A 354 8.90 29.69 -22.89
N ARG A 355 9.70 29.01 -23.71
CA ARG A 355 10.12 29.49 -25.05
C ARG A 355 8.97 29.72 -26.04
N LEU A 356 7.79 29.14 -25.81
CA LEU A 356 6.65 29.24 -26.73
C LEU A 356 5.67 30.37 -26.39
N CYS A 357 5.42 30.62 -25.10
CA CYS A 357 4.42 31.59 -24.63
C CYS A 357 4.98 32.67 -23.67
N THR A 358 6.28 32.65 -23.41
CA THR A 358 7.02 33.58 -22.54
C THR A 358 6.52 33.70 -21.08
N ALA A 359 5.64 32.80 -20.63
CA ALA A 359 5.24 32.71 -19.23
C ALA A 359 6.34 32.08 -18.36
N GLU A 360 6.41 32.46 -17.09
CA GLU A 360 7.33 31.88 -16.11
C GLU A 360 7.10 30.38 -15.93
N LEU A 361 8.17 29.60 -15.95
CA LEU A 361 8.20 28.18 -15.60
C LEU A 361 8.47 28.07 -14.11
N SER A 362 7.42 27.89 -13.32
CA SER A 362 7.54 27.67 -11.87
C SER A 362 7.96 26.24 -11.57
N ASP A 363 9.10 26.06 -10.89
CA ASP A 363 9.63 24.74 -10.48
C ASP A 363 8.68 23.98 -9.52
N GLY A 364 7.74 24.69 -8.87
CA GLY A 364 6.67 24.10 -8.06
C GLY A 364 5.66 23.22 -8.84
N GLY A 365 5.77 23.12 -10.17
CA GLY A 365 4.87 22.29 -10.97
C GLY A 365 4.85 20.81 -10.54
N ASP A 366 6.00 20.24 -10.21
CA ASP A 366 6.08 18.83 -9.83
C ASP A 366 5.70 18.60 -8.35
N SER A 367 5.85 19.61 -7.49
CA SER A 367 5.32 19.54 -6.11
C SER A 367 3.79 19.66 -6.07
N GLN A 368 3.19 20.44 -6.99
CA GLN A 368 1.74 20.44 -7.22
C GLN A 368 1.23 19.08 -7.69
N VAL A 369 1.93 18.42 -8.64
CA VAL A 369 1.58 17.06 -9.09
C VAL A 369 1.69 16.04 -7.95
N LEU A 370 2.74 16.09 -7.12
CA LEU A 370 2.85 15.25 -5.92
C LEU A 370 1.67 15.46 -4.95
N ARG A 371 1.29 16.71 -4.70
CA ARG A 371 0.16 17.06 -3.84
C ARG A 371 -1.16 16.49 -4.39
N MET A 372 -1.45 16.70 -5.67
CA MET A 372 -2.66 16.17 -6.32
C MET A 372 -2.70 14.64 -6.30
N LYS A 373 -1.58 13.97 -6.59
CA LYS A 373 -1.45 12.52 -6.53
C LYS A 373 -1.75 11.98 -5.12
N ASN A 374 -1.18 12.61 -4.10
CA ASN A 374 -1.39 12.27 -2.69
C ASN A 374 -2.83 12.53 -2.23
N GLU A 375 -3.46 13.64 -2.66
CA GLU A 375 -4.88 13.92 -2.38
C GLU A 375 -5.81 12.88 -3.02
N ILE A 376 -5.59 12.51 -4.28
CA ILE A 376 -6.36 11.45 -4.97
C ILE A 376 -6.18 10.09 -4.26
N GLN A 377 -4.97 9.76 -3.80
CA GLN A 377 -4.71 8.55 -3.01
C GLN A 377 -5.48 8.55 -1.67
N ILE A 378 -5.62 9.69 -1.01
CA ILE A 378 -6.48 9.86 0.18
C ILE A 378 -7.95 9.60 -0.17
N GLN A 379 -8.47 10.25 -1.22
CA GLN A 379 -9.86 10.11 -1.67
C GLN A 379 -10.20 8.67 -2.11
N LEU A 380 -9.30 7.99 -2.83
CA LEU A 380 -9.43 6.58 -3.22
C LEU A 380 -9.55 5.66 -2.00
N LYS A 381 -8.71 5.86 -0.98
CA LYS A 381 -8.70 5.02 0.23
C LYS A 381 -9.99 5.19 1.05
N GLU A 382 -10.45 6.42 1.24
CA GLU A 382 -11.71 6.70 1.96
C GLU A 382 -12.93 6.16 1.20
N SER A 383 -12.99 6.39 -0.12
CA SER A 383 -14.10 5.94 -0.97
C SER A 383 -14.18 4.41 -1.06
N SER A 384 -13.03 3.72 -1.12
CA SER A 384 -12.97 2.24 -1.12
C SER A 384 -13.45 1.63 0.20
N PHE A 385 -13.17 2.29 1.32
CA PHE A 385 -13.65 1.88 2.65
C PHE A 385 -15.15 2.12 2.82
N LEU A 386 -15.72 3.17 2.21
CA LEU A 386 -17.17 3.38 2.19
C LEU A 386 -17.88 2.36 1.31
N LEU A 387 -17.31 2.03 0.14
CA LEU A 387 -17.86 1.02 -0.78
C LEU A 387 -17.98 -0.36 -0.11
N SER A 388 -16.96 -0.83 0.60
CA SER A 388 -17.00 -2.17 1.23
C SER A 388 -18.07 -2.29 2.32
N GLN A 389 -18.42 -1.20 3.02
CA GLN A 389 -19.54 -1.19 3.95
C GLN A 389 -20.90 -1.32 3.24
N LYS A 390 -21.08 -0.66 2.08
CA LYS A 390 -22.29 -0.82 1.26
C LYS A 390 -22.42 -2.25 0.71
N GLU A 391 -21.33 -2.82 0.21
CA GLU A 391 -21.32 -4.21 -0.28
C GLU A 391 -21.65 -5.22 0.84
N GLN A 392 -21.14 -5.01 2.06
CA GLN A 392 -21.51 -5.82 3.23
C GLN A 392 -23.01 -5.70 3.58
N ARG A 393 -23.62 -4.54 3.35
CA ARG A 393 -25.03 -4.25 3.63
C ARG A 393 -25.96 -4.84 2.56
N VAL A 394 -25.57 -4.78 1.29
CA VAL A 394 -26.22 -5.53 0.19
C VAL A 394 -26.20 -7.04 0.46
N PHE A 395 -25.07 -7.58 0.91
CA PHE A 395 -24.95 -9.01 1.27
C PHE A 395 -25.88 -9.43 2.43
N GLN A 396 -26.28 -8.51 3.32
CA GLN A 396 -27.29 -8.75 4.35
C GLN A 396 -28.71 -8.74 3.75
N LEU A 397 -29.05 -7.69 2.99
CA LEU A 397 -30.37 -7.55 2.34
C LEU A 397 -30.69 -8.73 1.41
N GLN A 398 -29.70 -9.23 0.66
CA GLN A 398 -29.82 -10.41 -0.21
C GLN A 398 -30.09 -11.72 0.55
N GLN A 399 -29.80 -11.80 1.86
CA GLN A 399 -30.17 -12.94 2.72
C GLN A 399 -31.58 -12.80 3.31
N ASP A 400 -32.02 -11.58 3.64
CA ASP A 400 -33.33 -11.32 4.26
C ASP A 400 -34.49 -11.39 3.25
N ILE A 401 -34.29 -10.93 2.00
CA ILE A 401 -35.34 -10.93 0.96
C ILE A 401 -35.91 -12.34 0.70
N PRO A 402 -35.11 -13.41 0.52
CA PRO A 402 -35.62 -14.79 0.41
C PRO A 402 -36.49 -15.24 1.58
N ILE A 403 -36.22 -14.77 2.80
CA ILE A 403 -36.99 -15.11 4.00
C ILE A 403 -38.36 -14.42 3.94
N ALA A 404 -38.39 -13.12 3.60
CA ALA A 404 -39.63 -12.37 3.39
C ALA A 404 -40.48 -12.95 2.24
N SER A 405 -39.87 -13.26 1.09
CA SER A 405 -40.53 -13.88 -0.07
C SER A 405 -41.17 -15.24 0.26
N LYS A 406 -40.55 -16.03 1.14
CA LYS A 406 -41.10 -17.32 1.59
C LYS A 406 -42.37 -17.14 2.41
N GLU A 407 -42.39 -16.14 3.30
CA GLU A 407 -43.55 -15.84 4.15
C GLU A 407 -44.74 -15.31 3.33
N VAL A 408 -44.49 -14.43 2.35
CA VAL A 408 -45.52 -13.98 1.40
C VAL A 408 -46.14 -15.15 0.65
N LYS A 409 -45.34 -16.06 0.09
CA LYS A 409 -45.84 -17.26 -0.61
C LYS A 409 -46.64 -18.21 0.30
N ARG A 410 -46.28 -18.30 1.59
CA ARG A 410 -47.06 -19.07 2.58
C ARG A 410 -48.45 -18.48 2.77
N LEU A 411 -48.52 -17.17 3.05
CA LEU A 411 -49.78 -16.45 3.29
C LEU A 411 -50.68 -16.40 2.03
N GLU A 412 -50.10 -16.34 0.83
CA GLU A 412 -50.87 -16.48 -0.42
C GLU A 412 -51.52 -17.85 -0.58
N LYS A 413 -50.83 -18.93 -0.23
CA LYS A 413 -51.37 -20.30 -0.33
C LYS A 413 -52.48 -20.53 0.71
N GLU A 414 -52.30 -20.02 1.92
CA GLU A 414 -53.32 -20.02 2.98
C GLU A 414 -54.55 -19.16 2.63
N TYR A 415 -54.37 -18.03 1.94
CA TYR A 415 -55.49 -17.19 1.49
C TYR A 415 -56.31 -17.85 0.37
N ARG A 416 -55.66 -18.52 -0.60
CA ARG A 416 -56.35 -19.17 -1.72
C ARG A 416 -57.19 -20.38 -1.27
N SER A 417 -56.68 -21.24 -0.38
CA SER A 417 -57.39 -22.46 0.02
C SER A 417 -58.69 -22.20 0.79
N VAL A 418 -58.80 -21.07 1.49
CA VAL A 418 -60.00 -20.66 2.23
C VAL A 418 -61.10 -20.10 1.31
N SER A 419 -60.85 -19.93 0.01
CA SER A 419 -61.75 -19.22 -0.92
C SER A 419 -62.69 -20.09 -1.80
N SER A 420 -62.68 -21.42 -1.69
CA SER A 420 -63.41 -22.32 -2.62
C SER A 420 -63.92 -23.65 -2.01
N THR A 421 -65.24 -23.88 -1.99
CA THR A 421 -65.99 -25.11 -1.56
C THR A 421 -67.48 -24.95 -2.00
N TRP A 422 -68.41 -25.92 -2.09
CA TRP A 422 -68.50 -27.38 -1.87
C TRP A 422 -69.41 -28.02 -2.96
N SER A 423 -69.44 -29.36 -3.14
CA SER A 423 -70.69 -30.17 -3.29
C SER A 423 -70.40 -31.66 -3.56
N SER A 424 -71.20 -32.57 -3.00
CA SER A 424 -70.83 -33.97 -2.69
C SER A 424 -70.91 -35.02 -3.80
N ASP A 425 -71.80 -34.91 -4.78
CA ASP A 425 -72.04 -36.05 -5.69
C ASP A 425 -71.05 -36.09 -6.87
N VAL A 426 -70.56 -34.91 -7.28
CA VAL A 426 -69.43 -34.80 -8.21
C VAL A 426 -68.10 -35.06 -7.48
N GLU A 427 -68.11 -35.00 -6.14
CA GLU A 427 -66.94 -35.08 -5.26
C GLU A 427 -66.16 -36.40 -5.45
N THR A 428 -66.82 -37.53 -5.72
CA THR A 428 -66.11 -38.80 -6.00
C THR A 428 -65.32 -38.78 -7.32
N ILE A 429 -65.84 -38.13 -8.37
CA ILE A 429 -65.19 -38.01 -9.69
C ILE A 429 -64.14 -36.89 -9.66
N LEU A 430 -64.43 -35.80 -8.94
CA LEU A 430 -63.49 -34.72 -8.64
C LEU A 430 -62.37 -35.19 -7.73
N GLU A 431 -62.58 -36.13 -6.80
CA GLU A 431 -61.54 -36.77 -6.00
C GLU A 431 -60.65 -37.64 -6.90
N GLY A 432 -61.22 -38.42 -7.82
CA GLY A 432 -60.44 -39.15 -8.83
C GLY A 432 -59.51 -38.22 -9.61
N HIS A 433 -60.06 -37.15 -10.18
CA HIS A 433 -59.27 -36.15 -10.90
C HIS A 433 -58.34 -35.34 -9.99
N SER A 434 -58.70 -35.04 -8.74
CA SER A 434 -57.84 -34.28 -7.79
C SER A 434 -56.72 -35.13 -7.21
N ARG A 435 -56.89 -36.45 -7.11
CA ARG A 435 -55.82 -37.40 -6.78
C ARG A 435 -54.86 -37.57 -7.96
N GLN A 436 -55.36 -37.59 -9.20
CA GLN A 436 -54.54 -37.62 -10.41
C GLN A 436 -53.80 -36.30 -10.66
N LEU A 437 -54.47 -35.15 -10.50
CA LEU A 437 -53.85 -33.82 -10.50
C LEU A 437 -52.84 -33.71 -9.37
N GLY A 438 -53.17 -34.14 -8.15
CA GLY A 438 -52.23 -34.13 -7.02
C GLY A 438 -51.01 -35.02 -7.23
N ALA A 439 -51.14 -36.15 -7.93
CA ALA A 439 -50.02 -36.99 -8.33
C ALA A 439 -49.16 -36.32 -9.42
N LEU A 440 -49.78 -35.72 -10.45
CA LEU A 440 -49.09 -34.95 -11.49
C LEU A 440 -48.39 -33.71 -10.92
N ASP A 441 -49.04 -32.95 -10.05
CA ASP A 441 -48.47 -31.78 -9.36
C ASP A 441 -47.29 -32.18 -8.47
N GLU A 442 -47.33 -33.36 -7.84
CA GLU A 442 -46.22 -33.90 -7.05
C GLU A 442 -45.08 -34.42 -7.93
N GLU A 443 -45.34 -35.10 -9.05
CA GLU A 443 -44.32 -35.46 -10.05
C GLU A 443 -43.67 -34.21 -10.67
N ILE A 444 -44.46 -33.20 -11.03
CA ILE A 444 -44.00 -31.90 -11.53
C ILE A 444 -43.17 -31.17 -10.46
N ARG A 445 -43.60 -31.17 -9.20
CA ARG A 445 -42.84 -30.60 -8.08
C ARG A 445 -41.49 -31.29 -7.90
N GLN A 446 -41.46 -32.62 -7.92
CA GLN A 446 -40.21 -33.38 -7.82
C GLN A 446 -39.29 -33.14 -9.03
N ALA A 447 -39.83 -33.07 -10.24
CA ALA A 447 -39.06 -32.74 -11.45
C ALA A 447 -38.46 -31.32 -11.40
N TYR A 448 -39.22 -30.31 -10.95
CA TYR A 448 -38.69 -28.95 -10.73
C TYR A 448 -37.67 -28.89 -9.59
N GLU A 449 -37.84 -29.68 -8.52
CA GLU A 449 -36.86 -29.76 -7.43
C GLU A 449 -35.54 -30.41 -7.91
N GLN A 450 -35.61 -31.43 -8.78
CA GLN A 450 -34.45 -32.02 -9.44
C GLN A 450 -33.79 -31.06 -10.45
N GLN A 451 -34.56 -30.39 -11.32
CA GLN A 451 -34.05 -29.40 -12.26
C GLN A 451 -33.35 -28.23 -11.54
N LYS A 452 -33.94 -27.74 -10.45
CA LYS A 452 -33.34 -26.71 -9.60
C LYS A 452 -32.02 -27.19 -8.98
N LEU A 453 -31.97 -28.44 -8.51
CA LEU A 453 -30.75 -29.03 -7.95
C LEU A 453 -29.66 -29.18 -9.02
N SER A 454 -30.03 -29.57 -10.25
CA SER A 454 -29.13 -29.62 -11.42
C SER A 454 -28.45 -28.27 -11.67
N GLY A 455 -29.25 -27.19 -11.78
CA GLY A 455 -28.72 -25.84 -11.97
C GLY A 455 -27.77 -25.37 -10.86
N VAL A 456 -28.09 -25.72 -9.60
CA VAL A 456 -27.21 -25.44 -8.44
C VAL A 456 -25.91 -26.24 -8.52
N ILE A 457 -25.94 -27.53 -8.88
CA ILE A 457 -24.73 -28.35 -9.04
C ILE A 457 -23.86 -27.80 -10.16
N SER A 458 -24.43 -27.46 -11.32
CA SER A 458 -23.72 -26.95 -12.49
C SER A 458 -23.02 -25.61 -12.19
N GLU A 459 -23.71 -24.66 -11.56
CA GLU A 459 -23.11 -23.38 -11.18
C GLU A 459 -22.05 -23.54 -10.07
N LEU A 460 -22.23 -24.46 -9.11
CA LEU A 460 -21.20 -24.78 -8.12
C LEU A 460 -19.95 -25.44 -8.72
N GLN A 461 -20.12 -26.30 -9.73
CA GLN A 461 -19.00 -26.89 -10.50
C GLN A 461 -18.25 -25.82 -11.27
N LYS A 462 -18.97 -24.95 -12.00
CA LYS A 462 -18.39 -23.82 -12.73
C LYS A 462 -17.63 -22.85 -11.81
N GLN A 463 -18.18 -22.54 -10.63
CA GLN A 463 -17.48 -21.72 -9.61
C GLN A 463 -16.22 -22.40 -9.09
N ARG A 464 -16.26 -23.71 -8.80
CA ARG A 464 -15.07 -24.52 -8.44
C ARG A 464 -14.01 -24.46 -9.55
N ASP A 465 -14.40 -24.62 -10.80
CA ASP A 465 -13.46 -24.72 -11.92
C ASP A 465 -12.80 -23.38 -12.25
N LEU A 466 -13.53 -22.26 -12.13
CA LEU A 466 -12.96 -20.91 -12.19
C LEU A 466 -11.94 -20.68 -11.06
N LEU A 467 -12.27 -21.05 -9.81
CA LEU A 467 -11.35 -20.95 -8.67
C LEU A 467 -10.12 -21.86 -8.82
N GLN A 468 -10.26 -23.03 -9.45
CA GLN A 468 -9.15 -23.94 -9.72
C GLN A 468 -8.21 -23.38 -10.80
N ILE A 469 -8.75 -22.77 -11.86
CA ILE A 469 -7.95 -22.08 -12.89
C ILE A 469 -7.19 -20.90 -12.29
N GLU A 470 -7.86 -20.10 -11.43
CA GLU A 470 -7.21 -19.01 -10.71
C GLU A 470 -6.09 -19.52 -9.78
N LEU A 471 -6.35 -20.58 -9.01
CA LEU A 471 -5.36 -21.18 -8.10
C LEU A 471 -4.10 -21.63 -8.85
N ASN A 472 -4.26 -22.32 -9.99
CA ASN A 472 -3.13 -22.79 -10.80
C ASN A 472 -2.29 -21.61 -11.32
N GLY A 473 -2.93 -20.60 -11.91
CA GLY A 473 -2.22 -19.41 -12.43
C GLY A 473 -1.49 -18.62 -11.34
N LEU A 474 -2.05 -18.56 -10.12
CA LEU A 474 -1.36 -17.98 -8.96
C LEU A 474 -0.15 -18.80 -8.51
N GLN A 475 -0.19 -20.14 -8.61
CA GLN A 475 0.95 -21.02 -8.28
C GLN A 475 2.12 -20.82 -9.25
N ASP A 476 1.84 -20.77 -10.56
CA ASP A 476 2.85 -20.48 -11.59
C ASP A 476 3.47 -19.08 -11.41
N THR A 477 2.62 -18.09 -11.06
CA THR A 477 3.04 -16.72 -10.76
C THR A 477 3.97 -16.67 -9.55
N ILE A 478 3.60 -17.30 -8.44
CA ILE A 478 4.41 -17.36 -7.21
C ILE A 478 5.76 -18.03 -7.48
N THR A 479 5.78 -19.18 -8.15
CA THR A 479 7.01 -19.92 -8.47
C THR A 479 7.99 -19.06 -9.29
N THR A 480 7.46 -18.25 -10.21
CA THR A 480 8.23 -17.29 -11.02
C THR A 480 8.78 -16.14 -10.16
N LEU A 481 7.97 -15.60 -9.25
CA LEU A 481 8.34 -14.49 -8.37
C LEU A 481 9.34 -14.90 -7.26
N GLU A 482 9.23 -16.11 -6.72
CA GLU A 482 10.21 -16.67 -5.76
C GLU A 482 11.57 -16.89 -6.42
N SER A 483 11.59 -17.35 -7.68
CA SER A 483 12.83 -17.42 -8.49
C SER A 483 13.43 -16.02 -8.75
N ARG A 484 12.59 -15.02 -9.08
CA ARG A 484 13.00 -13.60 -9.23
C ARG A 484 13.61 -13.05 -7.94
N GLN A 485 13.02 -13.38 -6.79
CA GLN A 485 13.45 -12.94 -5.47
C GLN A 485 14.83 -13.51 -5.08
N GLU A 486 15.03 -14.83 -5.16
CA GLU A 486 16.33 -15.44 -4.80
C GLU A 486 17.43 -15.03 -5.80
N SER A 487 17.11 -14.85 -7.08
CA SER A 487 18.05 -14.32 -8.07
C SER A 487 18.57 -12.93 -7.69
N ARG A 488 17.69 -11.97 -7.38
CA ARG A 488 18.07 -10.63 -6.91
C ARG A 488 18.88 -10.66 -5.62
N LYS A 489 18.53 -11.55 -4.68
CA LYS A 489 19.25 -11.72 -3.40
C LYS A 489 20.70 -12.14 -3.63
N VAL A 490 20.94 -13.11 -4.51
CA VAL A 490 22.29 -13.53 -4.92
C VAL A 490 23.02 -12.42 -5.69
N GLU A 491 22.33 -11.68 -6.56
CA GLU A 491 22.89 -10.57 -7.34
C GLU A 491 23.40 -9.42 -6.44
N VAL A 492 22.55 -8.90 -5.56
CA VAL A 492 22.89 -7.81 -4.63
C VAL A 492 24.01 -8.24 -3.68
N SER A 493 23.95 -9.47 -3.15
CA SER A 493 24.96 -9.96 -2.21
C SER A 493 26.36 -9.99 -2.85
N LYS A 494 26.45 -10.46 -4.10
CA LYS A 494 27.70 -10.46 -4.88
C LYS A 494 28.20 -9.06 -5.23
N SER A 495 27.30 -8.11 -5.50
CA SER A 495 27.70 -6.72 -5.74
C SER A 495 28.26 -6.07 -4.46
N VAL A 496 27.55 -6.18 -3.35
CA VAL A 496 28.02 -5.68 -2.05
C VAL A 496 29.35 -6.33 -1.65
N GLU A 497 29.51 -7.66 -1.81
CA GLU A 497 30.79 -8.35 -1.60
C GLU A 497 31.92 -7.79 -2.48
N LYS A 498 31.70 -7.68 -3.80
CA LYS A 498 32.63 -7.06 -4.78
C LYS A 498 33.07 -5.65 -4.36
N HIS A 499 32.13 -4.80 -3.92
CA HIS A 499 32.47 -3.44 -3.51
C HIS A 499 33.17 -3.42 -2.13
N MET A 500 32.75 -4.27 -1.18
CA MET A 500 33.38 -4.43 0.13
C MET A 500 34.84 -4.85 0.02
N ILE A 501 35.13 -5.94 -0.70
CA ILE A 501 36.49 -6.47 -0.92
C ILE A 501 37.42 -5.35 -1.43
N ARG A 502 36.98 -4.62 -2.46
CA ARG A 502 37.74 -3.54 -3.09
C ARG A 502 37.89 -2.30 -2.21
N LEU A 503 36.91 -1.96 -1.36
CA LEU A 503 36.94 -0.78 -0.50
C LEU A 503 37.76 -1.03 0.77
N LEU A 504 37.68 -2.23 1.37
CA LEU A 504 38.50 -2.63 2.52
C LEU A 504 40.01 -2.62 2.19
N GLN A 505 40.38 -3.00 0.97
CA GLN A 505 41.75 -2.93 0.45
C GLN A 505 42.31 -1.49 0.31
N LEU A 506 41.50 -0.45 0.53
CA LEU A 506 41.95 0.95 0.56
C LEU A 506 42.20 1.46 1.99
N ASP A 507 41.86 0.70 3.02
CA ASP A 507 42.20 1.05 4.41
C ASP A 507 43.70 0.89 4.68
N LEU A 508 44.20 1.52 5.74
CA LEU A 508 45.57 1.34 6.20
C LEU A 508 45.80 -0.12 6.61
N PRO A 509 47.03 -0.67 6.42
CA PRO A 509 47.33 -2.10 6.63
C PRO A 509 47.46 -2.48 8.11
N LEU A 510 46.40 -2.24 8.88
CA LEU A 510 46.29 -2.42 10.33
C LEU A 510 45.49 -3.68 10.71
N GLN A 511 44.69 -4.22 9.78
CA GLN A 511 43.81 -5.38 9.98
C GLN A 511 44.09 -6.43 8.89
N PRO A 512 44.61 -7.63 9.21
CA PRO A 512 44.98 -8.65 8.22
C PRO A 512 43.85 -9.02 7.26
N GLU A 513 42.62 -9.07 7.75
CA GLU A 513 41.42 -9.37 7.00
C GLU A 513 41.03 -8.27 5.99
N PHE A 514 41.45 -7.02 6.22
CA PHE A 514 41.18 -5.89 5.31
C PHE A 514 42.31 -5.68 4.28
N ILE A 515 43.54 -6.11 4.61
CA ILE A 515 44.67 -6.15 3.67
C ILE A 515 44.38 -7.16 2.55
N ASN A 516 43.79 -8.31 2.87
CA ASN A 516 43.51 -9.37 1.92
C ASN A 516 42.12 -10.04 2.13
N PRO A 517 41.02 -9.30 1.88
CA PRO A 517 39.68 -9.84 1.90
C PRO A 517 39.46 -10.75 0.67
N HIS A 518 39.09 -11.99 0.92
CA HIS A 518 38.78 -13.01 -0.09
C HIS A 518 37.29 -13.32 -0.16
N THR A 519 36.59 -13.24 0.97
CA THR A 519 35.12 -13.38 1.06
C THR A 519 34.57 -12.33 2.01
N VAL A 520 33.44 -11.74 1.63
CA VAL A 520 32.67 -10.82 2.49
C VAL A 520 31.19 -11.15 2.40
N SER A 521 30.62 -11.60 3.51
CA SER A 521 29.17 -11.82 3.64
C SER A 521 28.57 -10.92 4.69
N PHE A 522 27.28 -10.67 4.59
CA PHE A 522 26.51 -9.88 5.54
C PHE A 522 25.18 -10.57 5.82
N ASP A 523 24.67 -10.39 7.02
CA ASP A 523 23.39 -10.93 7.45
C ASP A 523 22.58 -9.82 8.13
N PHE A 524 21.41 -9.53 7.57
CA PHE A 524 20.46 -8.58 8.15
C PHE A 524 19.85 -9.11 9.45
N VAL A 525 19.47 -10.40 9.50
CA VAL A 525 18.89 -11.06 10.70
C VAL A 525 19.85 -10.96 11.87
N ASP A 526 21.11 -11.33 11.63
CA ASP A 526 22.18 -11.34 12.63
C ASP A 526 22.84 -9.95 12.83
N ASN A 527 22.44 -8.94 12.04
CA ASN A 527 23.04 -7.60 12.00
C ASN A 527 24.59 -7.66 12.00
N SER A 528 25.14 -8.55 11.18
CA SER A 528 26.54 -8.94 11.21
C SER A 528 27.15 -8.84 9.82
N VAL A 529 28.42 -8.42 9.75
CA VAL A 529 29.25 -8.44 8.54
C VAL A 529 30.47 -9.28 8.84
N TYR A 530 30.76 -10.25 7.97
CA TYR A 530 31.86 -11.20 8.09
C TYR A 530 32.89 -10.93 6.99
N VAL A 531 34.16 -10.77 7.36
CA VAL A 531 35.29 -10.67 6.42
C VAL A 531 36.21 -11.86 6.65
N ASN A 532 36.46 -12.67 5.62
CA ASN A 532 37.18 -13.94 5.71
C ASN A 532 36.64 -14.89 6.80
N GLY A 533 35.35 -14.78 7.12
CA GLY A 533 34.67 -15.54 8.19
C GLY A 533 34.77 -14.95 9.61
N SER A 534 35.59 -13.93 9.84
CA SER A 534 35.62 -13.20 11.12
C SER A 534 34.56 -12.10 11.15
N LYS A 535 33.92 -11.88 12.31
CA LYS A 535 33.10 -10.69 12.61
C LYS A 535 33.59 -9.86 13.81
N ASN A 536 34.70 -10.26 14.43
CA ASN A 536 35.23 -9.62 15.63
C ASN A 536 36.50 -8.86 15.26
N PHE A 537 36.44 -7.53 15.34
CA PHE A 537 37.54 -6.62 14.97
C PHE A 537 37.82 -5.62 16.10
N SER A 538 38.93 -4.89 16.03
CA SER A 538 39.19 -3.77 16.94
C SER A 538 38.19 -2.62 16.72
N GLU A 539 38.01 -1.74 17.72
CA GLU A 539 37.08 -0.60 17.65
C GLU A 539 37.25 0.24 16.36
N SER A 540 38.47 0.69 16.08
CA SER A 540 38.77 1.47 14.88
C SER A 540 38.55 0.69 13.57
N SER A 541 38.76 -0.64 13.57
CA SER A 541 38.44 -1.49 12.42
C SER A 541 36.92 -1.75 12.29
N ALA A 542 36.16 -1.76 13.38
CA ALA A 542 34.70 -1.88 13.36
C ALA A 542 34.04 -0.59 12.82
N VAL A 543 34.56 0.59 13.21
CA VAL A 543 34.16 1.88 12.62
C VAL A 543 34.39 1.89 11.10
N VAL A 544 35.58 1.46 10.63
CA VAL A 544 35.89 1.36 9.20
C VAL A 544 34.97 0.36 8.50
N LEU A 545 34.80 -0.85 9.04
CA LEU A 545 33.95 -1.90 8.45
C LEU A 545 32.50 -1.44 8.27
N ARG A 546 31.93 -0.79 9.29
CA ARG A 546 30.55 -0.26 9.27
C ARG A 546 30.38 0.79 8.19
N HIS A 547 31.28 1.76 8.10
CA HIS A 547 31.19 2.83 7.11
C HIS A 547 31.44 2.32 5.68
N ILE A 548 32.36 1.38 5.50
CA ILE A 548 32.60 0.73 4.20
C ILE A 548 31.41 -0.17 3.79
N PHE A 549 30.73 -0.84 4.73
CA PHE A 549 29.47 -1.55 4.44
C PHE A 549 28.37 -0.61 3.91
N HIS A 550 28.14 0.52 4.59
CA HIS A 550 27.14 1.48 4.15
C HIS A 550 27.50 2.07 2.77
N LEU A 551 28.78 2.37 2.52
CA LEU A 551 29.27 2.84 1.21
C LEU A 551 29.18 1.78 0.11
N ALA A 552 29.42 0.50 0.41
CA ALA A 552 29.29 -0.61 -0.53
C ALA A 552 27.83 -0.88 -0.91
N LEU A 553 26.92 -0.89 0.08
CA LEU A 553 25.47 -0.99 -0.14
C LEU A 553 24.94 0.19 -0.96
N PHE A 554 25.41 1.40 -0.66
CA PHE A 554 25.09 2.61 -1.42
C PHE A 554 25.57 2.50 -2.88
N THR A 555 26.82 2.08 -3.08
CA THR A 555 27.43 1.88 -4.41
C THR A 555 26.66 0.84 -5.24
N ALA A 556 26.32 -0.31 -4.66
CA ALA A 556 25.50 -1.33 -5.32
C ALA A 556 24.15 -0.75 -5.79
N SER A 557 23.54 0.13 -4.97
CA SER A 557 22.28 0.80 -5.33
C SER A 557 22.39 1.87 -6.43
N MET A 558 23.60 2.24 -6.85
CA MET A 558 23.86 3.06 -8.04
C MET A 558 24.01 2.20 -9.30
N GLU A 559 24.48 0.95 -9.15
CA GLU A 559 24.58 -0.03 -10.25
C GLU A 559 23.24 -0.75 -10.54
N MET A 560 22.36 -0.89 -9.54
CA MET A 560 21.17 -1.76 -9.60
C MET A 560 19.84 -0.98 -9.52
N PRO A 561 19.11 -0.78 -10.65
CA PRO A 561 17.88 0.03 -10.67
C PRO A 561 16.70 -0.52 -9.86
N PHE A 562 16.72 -1.81 -9.48
CA PHE A 562 15.68 -2.40 -8.64
C PHE A 562 15.90 -2.19 -7.13
N MET A 563 17.09 -1.73 -6.71
CA MET A 563 17.38 -1.46 -5.30
C MET A 563 16.66 -0.20 -4.82
N ARG A 564 15.92 -0.36 -3.72
CA ARG A 564 15.04 0.66 -3.11
C ARG A 564 15.75 1.54 -2.08
N VAL A 565 17.07 1.37 -1.90
CA VAL A 565 17.91 2.32 -1.17
C VAL A 565 17.73 3.72 -1.80
N PRO A 566 17.17 4.70 -1.06
CA PRO A 566 17.16 6.10 -1.49
C PRO A 566 18.59 6.55 -1.72
N LYS A 567 18.83 7.43 -2.71
CA LYS A 567 20.19 7.93 -3.00
C LYS A 567 20.67 8.97 -1.96
N PHE A 568 20.40 8.69 -0.69
CA PHE A 568 20.72 9.44 0.52
C PHE A 568 21.41 8.52 1.55
N MET A 569 22.50 8.98 2.16
CA MET A 569 23.20 8.24 3.22
C MET A 569 23.76 9.19 4.28
N MET A 570 23.70 8.81 5.56
CA MET A 570 24.24 9.58 6.68
C MET A 570 25.26 8.76 7.48
N LEU A 571 26.46 9.32 7.67
CA LEU A 571 27.58 8.66 8.34
C LEU A 571 28.10 9.56 9.49
N ASP A 572 27.82 9.20 10.75
CA ASP A 572 28.32 9.92 11.94
C ASP A 572 29.29 9.02 12.74
N GLY A 573 30.34 9.64 13.27
CA GLY A 573 31.39 8.90 13.99
C GLY A 573 32.43 8.22 13.09
N ILE A 574 32.77 8.82 11.93
CA ILE A 574 33.88 8.34 11.07
C ILE A 574 35.29 8.57 11.67
N ASP A 575 35.34 9.16 12.86
CA ASP A 575 36.51 9.45 13.68
C ASP A 575 36.40 8.89 15.12
N ASP A 576 35.41 8.03 15.39
CA ASP A 576 35.22 7.35 16.68
C ASP A 576 36.12 6.10 16.84
N GLY A 577 35.86 5.27 17.87
CA GLY A 577 36.55 4.00 18.10
C GLY A 577 38.05 4.14 18.42
N GLY A 578 38.50 5.35 18.79
CA GLY A 578 39.92 5.66 18.96
C GLY A 578 40.70 5.65 17.63
N MET A 579 40.06 5.94 16.50
CA MET A 579 40.74 6.04 15.21
C MET A 579 41.86 7.09 15.23
N GLU A 580 43.02 6.69 14.72
CA GLU A 580 44.12 7.61 14.47
C GLU A 580 43.74 8.59 13.34
N LYS A 581 44.24 9.83 13.43
CA LYS A 581 43.90 10.91 12.50
C LYS A 581 44.14 10.53 11.03
N GLU A 582 45.23 9.84 10.75
CA GLU A 582 45.57 9.35 9.41
C GLU A 582 44.55 8.33 8.88
N ARG A 583 44.09 7.38 9.72
CA ARG A 583 43.07 6.39 9.33
C ARG A 583 41.70 7.06 9.08
N SER A 584 41.32 8.06 9.88
CA SER A 584 40.07 8.79 9.63
C SER A 584 40.16 9.68 8.38
N HIS A 585 41.29 10.36 8.15
CA HIS A 585 41.55 11.08 6.91
C HIS A 585 41.46 10.15 5.68
N ASN A 586 42.01 8.94 5.77
CA ASN A 586 41.92 7.92 4.73
C ASN A 586 40.48 7.45 4.50
N LEU A 587 39.70 7.18 5.56
CA LEU A 587 38.27 6.84 5.43
C LEU A 587 37.46 7.96 4.76
N GLN A 588 37.75 9.22 5.06
CA GLN A 588 37.16 10.37 4.38
C GLN A 588 37.52 10.42 2.88
N GLU A 589 38.78 10.12 2.52
CA GLU A 589 39.22 10.01 1.12
C GLU A 589 38.59 8.83 0.39
N ILE A 590 38.39 7.67 1.04
CA ILE A 590 37.66 6.53 0.47
C ILE A 590 36.23 6.93 0.14
N ILE A 591 35.50 7.56 1.07
CA ILE A 591 34.12 8.02 0.86
C ILE A 591 34.05 9.02 -0.31
N VAL A 592 34.91 10.03 -0.33
CA VAL A 592 34.90 11.07 -1.38
C VAL A 592 35.36 10.53 -2.74
N SER A 593 36.39 9.69 -2.79
CA SER A 593 36.92 9.14 -4.04
C SER A 593 36.01 8.08 -4.66
N GLU A 594 35.26 7.32 -3.85
CA GLU A 594 34.23 6.42 -4.35
C GLU A 594 33.03 7.21 -4.89
N SER A 595 32.54 8.20 -4.12
CA SER A 595 31.35 8.98 -4.49
C SER A 595 31.54 9.79 -5.79
N LYS A 596 32.79 10.17 -6.13
CA LYS A 596 33.15 10.80 -7.41
C LYS A 596 32.95 9.89 -8.64
N LYS A 597 32.67 8.59 -8.47
CA LYS A 597 32.43 7.63 -9.57
C LYS A 597 30.95 7.51 -9.95
N TYR A 598 30.04 8.03 -9.11
CA TYR A 598 28.60 7.91 -9.35
C TYR A 598 28.14 8.87 -10.46
N LEU A 599 27.43 8.35 -11.46
CA LEU A 599 26.91 9.11 -12.62
C LEU A 599 25.49 9.65 -12.40
N VAL A 600 24.84 9.18 -11.33
CA VAL A 600 23.46 9.51 -10.94
C VAL A 600 23.45 10.54 -9.81
N ASP A 601 22.34 11.26 -9.63
CA ASP A 601 22.21 12.18 -8.49
C ASP A 601 22.12 11.42 -7.15
N TYR A 602 22.85 11.90 -6.14
CA TYR A 602 22.93 11.30 -4.81
C TYR A 602 23.25 12.34 -3.73
N GLN A 603 23.17 11.97 -2.46
CA GLN A 603 23.70 12.73 -1.35
C GLN A 603 24.30 11.81 -0.28
N ILE A 604 25.50 12.13 0.17
CA ILE A 604 26.07 11.59 1.42
C ILE A 604 26.31 12.76 2.35
N ILE A 605 25.83 12.67 3.59
CA ILE A 605 26.16 13.63 4.67
C ILE A 605 27.04 12.89 5.68
N PHE A 606 28.22 13.42 5.98
CA PHE A 606 29.05 12.88 7.06
C PHE A 606 29.57 13.92 8.03
N ALA A 607 29.84 13.49 9.26
CA ALA A 607 30.28 14.36 10.35
C ALA A 607 31.63 13.91 10.93
N THR A 608 32.56 14.84 11.15
CA THR A 608 33.94 14.55 11.62
C THR A 608 34.53 15.69 12.48
N SER A 609 35.38 15.38 13.46
CA SER A 609 36.16 16.39 14.21
C SER A 609 37.50 16.73 13.57
N GLU A 610 38.18 15.75 13.01
CA GLU A 610 39.47 15.89 12.33
C GLU A 610 39.25 15.70 10.82
N ILE A 611 38.83 16.78 10.17
CA ILE A 611 38.61 16.83 8.72
C ILE A 611 39.95 16.80 7.97
N ASN A 612 40.00 16.04 6.88
CA ASN A 612 41.14 16.02 5.98
C ASN A 612 41.32 17.40 5.31
N PRO A 613 42.52 18.03 5.36
CA PRO A 613 42.77 19.35 4.76
C PRO A 613 42.45 19.46 3.26
N SER A 614 42.53 18.36 2.50
CA SER A 614 42.16 18.32 1.07
C SER A 614 40.65 18.44 0.85
N ILE A 615 39.84 18.07 1.85
CA ILE A 615 38.38 18.17 1.87
C ILE A 615 37.96 19.49 2.52
N GLU A 616 38.65 19.94 3.57
CA GLU A 616 38.38 21.23 4.24
C GLU A 616 38.55 22.45 3.32
N SER A 617 39.40 22.33 2.30
CA SER A 617 39.61 23.34 1.26
C SER A 617 38.71 23.19 0.03
N SER A 618 37.74 22.26 0.06
CA SER A 618 36.80 22.00 -1.03
C SER A 618 35.40 22.58 -0.79
N ASP A 619 34.57 22.55 -1.84
CA ASP A 619 33.14 22.89 -1.83
C ASP A 619 32.25 21.88 -1.09
N LEU A 620 32.79 20.74 -0.66
CA LEU A 620 32.05 19.68 0.05
C LEU A 620 31.72 20.03 1.52
N VAL A 621 32.24 21.14 2.06
CA VAL A 621 32.06 21.55 3.45
C VAL A 621 30.77 22.34 3.63
N VAL A 622 29.86 21.86 4.48
CA VAL A 622 28.58 22.54 4.77
C VAL A 622 28.53 23.11 6.18
N GLY A 623 27.93 24.30 6.30
CA GLY A 623 27.75 25.01 7.56
C GLY A 623 29.03 25.61 8.15
N ARG A 624 28.90 26.20 9.35
CA ARG A 624 30.04 26.75 10.12
C ARG A 624 30.79 25.65 10.86
N TYR A 625 32.11 25.82 11.07
CA TYR A 625 32.87 24.94 11.94
C TYR A 625 32.37 25.04 13.39
N PHE A 626 31.85 23.94 13.95
CA PHE A 626 31.34 23.95 15.33
C PHE A 626 32.46 23.83 16.35
N ASN A 627 32.41 24.63 17.41
CA ASN A 627 33.38 24.60 18.51
C ASN A 627 32.68 24.81 19.87
N PRO A 628 33.38 24.73 21.03
CA PRO A 628 32.74 24.86 22.34
C PRO A 628 32.10 26.22 22.63
N GLU A 629 32.60 27.30 22.01
CA GLU A 629 32.14 28.69 22.16
C GLU A 629 31.00 28.99 21.17
N ALA A 630 31.16 28.57 19.91
CA ALA A 630 30.16 28.60 18.85
C ALA A 630 29.71 27.17 18.51
N ARG A 631 28.80 26.64 19.34
CA ARG A 631 28.22 25.29 19.17
C ARG A 631 27.33 25.19 17.92
N SER A 632 26.90 23.97 17.59
CA SER A 632 26.00 23.75 16.46
C SER A 632 24.67 24.50 16.59
N LEU A 633 23.98 24.36 17.73
CA LEU A 633 22.76 25.09 18.05
C LEU A 633 23.07 26.39 18.82
N ASP A 634 22.65 27.51 18.26
CA ASP A 634 22.67 28.84 18.88
C ASP A 634 21.38 29.08 19.66
N VAL A 635 21.29 28.51 20.87
CA VAL A 635 20.08 28.58 21.72
C VAL A 635 20.14 29.75 22.71
N VAL A 636 19.17 30.66 22.59
CA VAL A 636 18.97 31.76 23.52
C VAL A 636 18.46 31.20 24.84
N ASN A 637 19.10 31.56 25.94
CA ASN A 637 18.52 31.33 27.27
C ASN A 637 17.39 32.36 27.46
N LEU A 638 16.15 31.91 27.38
CA LEU A 638 15.00 32.71 27.81
C LEU A 638 15.18 33.04 29.30
N LEU A 639 15.36 34.32 29.60
CA LEU A 639 15.18 34.84 30.95
C LEU A 639 13.67 34.86 31.24
N ASN A 640 13.27 34.33 32.39
CA ASN A 640 11.88 34.31 32.87
C ASN A 640 11.34 35.72 33.15
#